data_AF-A0A817QMF6-F1
#
_entry.id   AF-A0A817QMF6-F1
#
_cell.length_a   1.000
_cell.length_b   1.000
_cell.length_c   1.000
_cell.angle_alpha   90.00
_cell.angle_beta   90.00
_cell.angle_gamma   90.00
#
_symmetry.space_group_name_H-M   'P 1'
#
loop_
_entity.id
_entity.type
_entity.pdbx_description
1 polymer ?
#
loop_
_entity_poly.entity_id
_entity_poly.type
_entity_poly.pdbx_seq_one_letter_code
_entity_poly.pdbx_strand_id
1 'polypeptide(L)'
;MEHTQKLNEFYDKFNQHWKLIYKTPHDDFDAKTFHSRCDNQGPTMTIILSNNNYLFGVFTAIPWTSDNSNKSVKAAFVFTLTNPQGIPSNIYRIVPTEVGNAVRHYSTFDPIFGNGSDICL
;
A
#
# COMPACT_ATOMS: atom_id res chain seq x y z
N MET A 1 15.27 7.36 -9.03
CA MET A 1 14.68 8.14 -10.15
C MET A 1 13.72 7.28 -10.96
N GLU A 2 14.12 6.05 -11.33
CA GLU A 2 13.31 5.11 -12.13
C GLU A 2 12.00 4.66 -11.44
N HIS A 3 12.04 4.19 -10.19
CA HIS A 3 10.82 3.70 -9.52
C HIS A 3 9.75 4.78 -9.32
N THR A 4 10.13 6.05 -9.10
CA THR A 4 9.16 7.16 -8.94
C THR A 4 8.31 7.37 -10.20
N GLN A 5 8.92 7.25 -11.39
CA GLN A 5 8.16 7.35 -12.64
C GLN A 5 7.16 6.19 -12.77
N LYS A 6 7.57 4.97 -12.39
CA LYS A 6 6.68 3.80 -12.40
C LYS A 6 5.51 3.92 -11.43
N LEU A 7 5.75 4.44 -10.23
CA LEU A 7 4.68 4.74 -9.28
C LEU A 7 3.70 5.78 -9.84
N ASN A 8 4.21 6.81 -10.53
CA ASN A 8 3.37 7.81 -11.18
C ASN A 8 2.56 7.23 -12.36
N GLU A 9 3.12 6.30 -13.11
CA GLU A 9 2.41 5.53 -14.14
C GLU A 9 1.30 4.68 -13.53
N PHE A 10 1.57 3.95 -12.45
CA PHE A 10 0.56 3.14 -11.76
C PHE A 10 -0.59 3.98 -11.21
N TYR A 11 -0.28 5.20 -10.77
CA TYR A 11 -1.27 6.17 -10.30
C TYR A 11 -1.98 6.93 -11.43
N ASP A 12 -1.57 6.75 -12.69
CA ASP A 12 -2.09 7.48 -13.85
C ASP A 12 -1.93 9.01 -13.75
N LYS A 13 -0.80 9.47 -13.17
CA LYS A 13 -0.46 10.89 -13.08
C LYS A 13 1.04 11.12 -13.08
N PHE A 14 1.59 11.35 -14.28
CA PHE A 14 3.03 11.47 -14.52
C PHE A 14 3.74 12.57 -13.71
N ASN A 15 3.05 13.68 -13.42
CA ASN A 15 3.59 14.80 -12.63
C ASN A 15 3.24 14.72 -11.14
N GLN A 16 2.95 13.52 -10.62
CA GLN A 16 2.65 13.35 -9.20
C GLN A 16 3.94 13.45 -8.36
N HIS A 17 3.82 14.14 -7.23
CA HIS A 17 4.85 14.21 -6.20
C HIS A 17 4.37 13.51 -4.94
N TRP A 18 5.18 12.60 -4.42
CA TRP A 18 4.86 11.83 -3.22
C TRP A 18 5.58 12.43 -2.02
N LYS A 19 4.86 12.55 -0.90
CA LYS A 19 5.43 12.91 0.39
C LYS A 19 5.61 11.64 1.21
N LEU A 20 6.82 11.40 1.72
CA LEU A 20 7.05 10.34 2.69
C LEU A 20 6.39 10.71 4.03
N ILE A 21 5.49 9.86 4.50
CA ILE A 21 4.77 10.06 5.77
C ILE A 21 5.15 9.04 6.85
N TYR A 22 5.70 7.89 6.46
CA TYR A 22 6.13 6.82 7.35
C TYR A 22 7.23 6.00 6.67
N LYS A 23 8.30 5.64 7.39
CA LYS A 23 9.39 4.79 6.89
C LYS A 23 10.13 4.07 8.00
N THR A 24 10.28 2.76 7.88
CA THR A 24 11.18 1.98 8.74
C THR A 24 12.60 1.89 8.14
N PRO A 25 13.66 1.73 8.97
CA PRO A 25 13.64 1.66 10.43
C PRO A 25 13.67 3.03 11.13
N HIS A 26 13.43 4.13 10.41
CA HIS A 26 13.48 5.48 10.99
C HIS A 26 12.32 5.72 11.98
N ASP A 27 11.12 5.27 11.61
CA ASP A 27 9.97 5.16 12.50
C ASP A 27 9.91 3.73 13.07
N ASP A 28 9.31 3.59 14.27
CA ASP A 28 9.06 2.29 14.89
C ASP A 28 8.12 1.44 14.02
N PHE A 29 8.40 0.14 13.93
CA PHE A 29 7.59 -0.83 13.20
C PHE A 29 6.47 -1.36 14.09
N ASP A 30 5.47 -0.51 14.33
CA ASP A 30 4.27 -0.88 15.08
C ASP A 30 3.02 -0.13 14.58
N ALA A 31 1.86 -0.75 14.79
CA ALA A 31 0.57 -0.22 14.36
C ALA A 31 0.27 1.17 14.92
N LYS A 32 0.66 1.47 16.17
CA LYS A 32 0.40 2.77 16.80
C LYS A 32 1.20 3.87 16.12
N THR A 33 2.47 3.61 15.80
CA THR A 33 3.34 4.53 15.08
C THR A 33 2.82 4.73 13.66
N PHE A 34 2.44 3.66 12.97
CA PHE A 34 1.80 3.75 11.65
C PHE A 34 0.56 4.65 11.69
N HIS A 35 -0.40 4.36 12.57
CA HIS A 35 -1.66 5.12 12.65
C HIS A 35 -1.42 6.58 13.06
N SER A 36 -0.46 6.85 13.95
CA SER A 36 -0.09 8.24 14.30
C SER A 36 0.42 9.06 13.11
N ARG A 37 0.99 8.40 12.10
CA ARG A 37 1.57 9.03 10.90
C ARG A 37 0.62 9.03 9.70
N CYS A 38 -0.15 7.96 9.54
CA CYS A 38 -0.88 7.66 8.31
C CYS A 38 -2.39 7.91 8.43
N ASP A 39 -2.97 7.97 9.63
CA ASP A 39 -4.39 8.29 9.77
C ASP A 39 -4.71 9.67 9.20
N ASN A 40 -5.86 9.75 8.53
CA ASN A 40 -6.33 10.90 7.77
C ASN A 40 -5.43 11.27 6.56
N GLN A 41 -4.41 10.48 6.24
CA GLN A 41 -3.61 10.63 5.03
C GLN A 41 -4.14 9.70 3.93
N GLY A 42 -4.32 10.24 2.72
CA GLY A 42 -4.77 9.48 1.56
C GLY A 42 -4.87 10.36 0.31
N PRO A 43 -4.72 9.79 -0.90
CA PRO A 43 -4.38 8.40 -1.19
C PRO A 43 -2.92 8.05 -0.83
N THR A 44 -2.64 6.79 -0.53
CA THR A 44 -1.29 6.35 -0.12
C THR A 44 -0.78 5.18 -0.96
N MET A 45 0.54 5.15 -1.19
CA MET A 45 1.28 3.98 -1.66
C MET A 45 2.18 3.47 -0.55
N THR A 46 2.08 2.18 -0.23
CA THR A 46 3.00 1.50 0.67
C THR A 46 3.97 0.68 -0.17
N ILE A 47 5.27 0.87 0.06
CA ILE A 47 6.34 0.18 -0.67
C ILE A 47 7.09 -0.70 0.33
N ILE A 48 7.26 -1.97 -0.04
CA ILE A 48 7.87 -3.01 0.78
C ILE A 48 9.14 -3.47 0.09
N LEU A 49 10.25 -3.45 0.82
CA LEU A 49 11.51 -4.06 0.42
C LEU A 49 11.67 -5.38 1.17
N SER A 50 11.65 -6.49 0.44
CA SER A 50 11.90 -7.80 1.05
C SER A 50 13.39 -8.03 1.35
N ASN A 51 13.67 -9.02 2.20
CA ASN A 51 15.03 -9.48 2.50
C ASN A 51 15.83 -9.92 1.26
N ASN A 52 15.15 -10.27 0.18
CA ASN A 52 15.75 -10.66 -1.10
C ASN A 52 15.87 -9.47 -2.09
N ASN A 53 15.75 -8.23 -1.61
CA ASN A 53 15.81 -6.99 -2.41
C ASN A 53 14.72 -6.85 -3.49
N TYR A 54 13.56 -7.48 -3.29
CA TYR A 54 12.39 -7.26 -4.14
C TYR A 54 11.51 -6.14 -3.61
N LEU A 55 11.08 -5.26 -4.53
CA LEU A 55 10.22 -4.11 -4.28
C LEU A 55 8.82 -4.40 -4.81
N PHE A 56 7.84 -4.36 -3.92
CA PHE A 56 6.42 -4.51 -4.22
C PHE A 56 5.62 -3.68 -3.24
N GLY A 57 4.30 -3.64 -3.39
CA GLY A 57 3.51 -2.80 -2.53
C GLY A 57 2.05 -2.75 -2.89
N VAL A 58 1.39 -1.76 -2.32
CA VAL A 58 -0.06 -1.58 -2.38
C VAL A 58 -0.41 -0.12 -2.47
N PHE A 59 -1.54 0.14 -3.11
CA PHE A 59 -2.15 1.45 -3.20
C PHE A 59 -3.57 1.39 -2.63
N THR A 60 -3.94 2.43 -1.89
CA THR A 60 -5.33 2.70 -1.51
C THR A 60 -5.69 4.14 -1.84
N ALA A 61 -6.91 4.33 -2.36
CA ALA A 61 -7.42 5.63 -2.75
C ALA A 61 -8.06 6.42 -1.59
N ILE A 62 -8.29 5.76 -0.44
CA ILE A 62 -8.98 6.34 0.71
C ILE A 62 -8.00 6.60 1.86
N PRO A 63 -8.31 7.57 2.75
CA PRO A 63 -7.50 7.81 3.92
C PRO A 63 -7.66 6.72 4.98
N TRP A 64 -6.61 6.48 5.77
CA TRP A 64 -6.65 5.61 6.95
C TRP A 64 -7.48 6.25 8.07
N THR A 65 -8.21 5.45 8.85
CA THR A 65 -9.19 5.97 9.83
C THR A 65 -9.18 5.29 11.20
N SER A 66 -8.45 4.18 11.39
CA SER A 66 -8.41 3.42 12.66
C SER A 66 -9.77 3.04 13.26
N ASP A 67 -10.84 3.02 12.47
CA ASP A 67 -12.22 2.87 12.95
C ASP A 67 -12.65 1.40 13.15
N ASN A 68 -11.68 0.49 13.08
CA ASN A 68 -11.88 -0.95 13.24
C ASN A 68 -12.89 -1.52 12.24
N SER A 69 -12.81 -1.07 10.99
CA SER A 69 -13.68 -1.54 9.92
C SER A 69 -12.91 -1.97 8.66
N ASN A 70 -13.57 -2.81 7.86
CA ASN A 70 -13.11 -3.13 6.51
C ASN A 70 -13.62 -2.06 5.54
N LYS A 71 -12.78 -1.69 4.58
CA LYS A 71 -13.11 -0.70 3.56
C LYS A 71 -13.16 -1.31 2.18
N SER A 72 -14.19 -0.93 1.44
CA SER A 72 -14.34 -1.27 0.03
C SER A 72 -13.72 -0.19 -0.86
N VAL A 73 -12.63 -0.52 -1.53
CA VAL A 73 -11.82 0.43 -2.30
C VAL A 73 -11.59 -0.13 -3.70
N LYS A 74 -12.48 0.19 -4.65
CA LYS A 74 -12.38 -0.29 -6.05
C LYS A 74 -11.08 0.11 -6.74
N ALA A 75 -10.53 1.26 -6.36
CA ALA A 75 -9.29 1.78 -6.92
C ALA A 75 -8.03 1.21 -6.25
N ALA A 76 -8.16 0.37 -5.23
CA ALA A 76 -7.01 -0.28 -4.61
C ALA A 76 -6.39 -1.34 -5.53
N PHE A 77 -5.07 -1.46 -5.47
CA PHE A 77 -4.31 -2.45 -6.23
C PHE A 77 -3.03 -2.82 -5.49
N VAL A 78 -2.55 -4.04 -5.75
CA VAL A 78 -1.19 -4.49 -5.42
C VAL A 78 -0.30 -4.17 -6.62
N PHE A 79 0.99 -3.94 -6.42
CA PHE A 79 1.94 -3.78 -7.52
C PHE A 79 3.28 -4.43 -7.21
N THR A 80 4.02 -4.75 -8.26
CA THR A 80 5.42 -5.17 -8.19
C THR A 80 6.29 -4.21 -8.98
N LEU A 81 7.45 -3.85 -8.44
CA LEU A 81 8.50 -3.10 -9.13
C LEU A 81 9.64 -4.03 -9.54
N THR A 82 10.02 -4.93 -8.64
CA THR A 82 10.96 -6.02 -8.91
C THR A 82 10.44 -7.32 -8.29
N ASN A 83 10.76 -8.46 -8.89
CA ASN A 83 10.32 -9.77 -8.43
C ASN A 83 11.34 -10.87 -8.79
N PRO A 84 11.30 -12.04 -8.13
CA PRO A 84 12.26 -13.12 -8.36
C PRO A 84 12.28 -13.66 -9.79
N GLN A 85 11.18 -13.49 -10.52
CA GLN A 85 11.00 -14.01 -11.87
C GLN A 85 11.47 -13.02 -12.95
N GLY A 86 11.96 -11.83 -12.58
CA GLY A 86 12.37 -10.80 -13.53
C GLY A 86 11.22 -10.28 -14.40
N ILE A 87 9.98 -10.48 -13.97
CA ILE A 87 8.79 -10.03 -14.71
C ILE A 87 8.76 -8.50 -14.66
N PRO A 88 8.38 -7.80 -15.76
CA PRO A 88 8.21 -6.35 -15.74
C PRO A 88 7.25 -5.89 -14.65
N SER A 89 7.49 -4.69 -14.12
CA SER A 89 6.66 -4.07 -13.10
C SER A 89 5.19 -3.99 -13.53
N ASN A 90 4.25 -4.38 -12.67
CA ASN A 90 2.82 -4.40 -13.03
C ASN A 90 1.92 -4.11 -11.82
N ILE A 91 0.67 -3.73 -12.09
CA ILE A 91 -0.41 -3.60 -11.10
C ILE A 91 -1.37 -4.79 -11.18
N TYR A 92 -1.90 -5.18 -10.03
CA TYR A 92 -2.87 -6.25 -9.85
C TYR A 92 -4.06 -5.64 -9.12
N ARG A 93 -5.16 -5.46 -9.85
CA ARG A 93 -6.38 -4.85 -9.32
C ARG A 93 -7.19 -5.88 -8.53
N ILE A 94 -7.88 -5.40 -7.49
CA ILE A 94 -8.77 -6.24 -6.70
C ILE A 94 -9.94 -6.72 -7.58
N VAL A 95 -10.24 -8.01 -7.51
CA VAL A 95 -11.37 -8.58 -8.25
C VAL A 95 -12.70 -8.03 -7.67
N PRO A 96 -13.70 -7.69 -8.52
CA PRO A 96 -14.91 -7.02 -8.07
C PRO A 96 -15.70 -7.75 -6.96
N THR A 97 -15.55 -9.08 -6.86
CA THR A 97 -16.21 -9.92 -5.85
C THR A 97 -15.56 -9.85 -4.47
N GLU A 98 -14.35 -9.28 -4.35
CA GLU A 98 -13.56 -9.27 -3.11
C GLU A 98 -13.31 -7.87 -2.55
N VAL A 99 -13.87 -6.84 -3.19
CA VAL A 99 -13.69 -5.43 -2.78
C VAL A 99 -14.14 -5.17 -1.34
N GLY A 100 -15.11 -5.91 -0.80
CA GLY A 100 -15.69 -5.68 0.53
C GLY A 100 -14.69 -5.70 1.69
N ASN A 101 -13.54 -6.37 1.53
CA ASN A 101 -12.50 -6.50 2.55
C ASN A 101 -11.10 -6.10 2.02
N ALA A 102 -11.07 -5.18 1.05
CA ALA A 102 -9.86 -4.77 0.33
C ALA A 102 -8.77 -4.14 1.23
N VAL A 103 -9.17 -3.35 2.21
CA VAL A 103 -8.27 -2.63 3.12
C VAL A 103 -8.87 -2.67 4.52
N ARG A 104 -8.09 -3.06 5.53
CA ARG A 104 -8.57 -3.15 6.92
C ARG A 104 -7.97 -2.02 7.75
N HIS A 105 -8.83 -1.25 8.43
CA HIS A 105 -8.43 -0.07 9.21
C HIS A 105 -8.50 -0.38 10.71
N TYR A 106 -7.91 -1.49 11.14
CA TYR A 106 -7.91 -1.88 12.54
C TYR A 106 -6.80 -1.18 13.32
N SER A 107 -7.18 -0.46 14.36
CA SER A 107 -6.28 0.34 15.20
C SER A 107 -5.15 -0.44 15.90
N THR A 108 -5.31 -1.76 16.04
CA THR A 108 -4.36 -2.65 16.74
C THR A 108 -3.56 -3.56 15.81
N PHE A 109 -3.81 -3.51 14.50
CA PHE A 109 -3.08 -4.30 13.51
C PHE A 109 -2.29 -3.37 12.60
N ASP A 110 -1.14 -3.85 12.17
CA ASP A 110 -0.42 -3.26 11.07
C ASP A 110 -1.28 -3.26 9.79
N PRO A 111 -0.94 -2.46 8.76
CA PRO A 111 -1.74 -2.34 7.56
C PRO A 111 -2.00 -3.70 6.90
N ILE A 112 -3.27 -4.13 6.89
CA ILE A 112 -3.70 -5.35 6.19
C ILE A 112 -4.41 -4.95 4.89
N PHE A 113 -3.90 -5.48 3.80
CA PHE A 113 -4.45 -5.33 2.46
C PHE A 113 -4.88 -6.69 1.92
N GLY A 114 -6.02 -6.71 1.22
CA GLY A 114 -6.58 -7.91 0.61
C GLY A 114 -7.58 -8.66 1.50
N ASN A 115 -8.58 -9.28 0.86
CA ASN A 115 -9.65 -10.01 1.54
C ASN A 115 -9.09 -11.21 2.33
N GLY A 116 -8.03 -11.84 1.81
CA GLY A 116 -7.28 -12.94 2.43
C GLY A 116 -6.09 -12.53 3.30
N SER A 117 -5.84 -11.23 3.53
CA SER A 117 -4.56 -10.71 4.06
C SER A 117 -3.40 -10.94 3.08
N ASP A 118 -3.62 -10.57 1.81
CA ASP A 118 -2.63 -10.71 0.73
C ASP A 118 -1.31 -10.02 1.09
N ILE A 119 -1.39 -8.91 1.84
CA ILE A 119 -0.26 -8.27 2.50
C ILE A 119 -0.69 -7.90 3.93
N CYS A 120 -0.03 -8.49 4.92
CA CYS A 120 0.02 -8.00 6.30
C CYS A 120 1.44 -7.51 6.53
N LEU A 121 1.60 -6.25 6.92
CA LEU A 121 2.87 -5.79 7.46
C LEU A 121 2.99 -6.17 8.93
#